data_AF-A0A937BIM6-F1
#
_entry.id   AF-A0A937BIM6-F1
#
_cell.length_a   1.000
_cell.length_b   1.000
_cell.length_c   1.000
_cell.angle_alpha   90.00
_cell.angle_beta   90.00
_cell.angle_gamma   90.00
#
_symmetry.space_group_name_H-M   'P 1'
#
loop_
_entity.id
_entity.type
_entity.pdbx_description
1 polymer ?
#
loop_
_entity_poly.entity_id
_entity_poly.type
_entity_poly.pdbx_seq_one_letter_code
_entity_poly.pdbx_strand_id
1 'polypeptide(L)'
;MKKILLGLLGIALCTTMVCKAAPQAASETKIALKGVTDVSAAFGKTQVSVKITTHEVDIGKPSDPRPEKILSSCTFSRIPCSPVDYMEISVNNNALFVARSVYADLADVGVASLRQKKKGQFVLTLGGGDASESYTVEVTFDENLVRQRTLMSNEAKQVMQRTTYFASQSMDK
;
A
#
# COMPACT_ATOMS: atom_id res chain seq x y z
N MET A 1 17.08 48.89 -61.87
CA MET A 1 16.90 49.23 -60.44
C MET A 1 16.28 48.03 -59.71
N LYS A 2 17.10 47.23 -59.03
CA LYS A 2 16.70 45.98 -58.35
C LYS A 2 16.60 46.26 -56.85
N LYS A 3 15.39 46.17 -56.28
CA LYS A 3 15.14 46.35 -54.85
C LYS A 3 15.47 45.06 -54.10
N ILE A 4 16.37 45.16 -53.11
CA ILE A 4 16.76 44.09 -52.19
C ILE A 4 15.87 44.23 -50.95
N LEU A 5 15.03 43.24 -50.66
CA LEU A 5 14.24 43.15 -49.43
C LEU A 5 15.07 42.39 -48.38
N LEU A 6 15.48 43.08 -47.31
CA LEU A 6 16.00 42.47 -46.09
C LEU A 6 14.83 41.89 -45.28
N GLY A 7 14.78 40.57 -45.14
CA GLY A 7 13.89 39.88 -44.21
C GLY A 7 14.54 39.74 -42.84
N LEU A 8 13.98 40.42 -41.82
CA LEU A 8 14.32 40.19 -40.42
C LEU A 8 13.80 38.81 -39.98
N LEU A 9 14.71 37.90 -39.65
CA LEU A 9 14.39 36.64 -38.99
C LEU A 9 14.31 36.88 -37.46
N GLY A 10 13.11 37.05 -36.93
CA GLY A 10 12.85 37.12 -35.50
C GLY A 10 12.85 35.72 -34.88
N ILE A 11 13.87 35.38 -34.09
CA ILE A 11 13.96 34.13 -33.36
C ILE A 11 13.04 34.23 -32.14
N ALA A 12 11.86 33.61 -32.21
CA ALA A 12 10.96 33.47 -31.08
C ALA A 12 11.49 32.40 -30.12
N LEU A 13 12.11 32.85 -29.02
CA LEU A 13 12.56 32.00 -27.91
C LEU A 13 11.31 31.49 -27.15
N CYS A 14 10.81 30.31 -27.53
CA CYS A 14 9.70 29.65 -26.85
C CYS A 14 10.25 28.94 -25.60
N THR A 15 10.18 29.60 -24.46
CA THR A 15 10.52 29.03 -23.15
C THR A 15 9.49 27.97 -22.77
N THR A 16 9.85 26.69 -22.95
CA THR A 16 9.04 25.56 -22.52
C THR A 16 9.04 25.48 -21.00
N MET A 17 7.95 25.96 -20.41
CA MET A 17 7.67 25.83 -18.98
C MET A 17 7.44 24.34 -18.67
N VAL A 18 8.45 23.67 -18.12
CA VAL A 18 8.36 22.25 -17.72
C VAL A 18 7.43 22.16 -16.50
N CYS A 19 6.17 21.82 -16.75
CA CYS A 19 5.19 21.56 -15.71
C CYS A 19 5.54 20.24 -14.99
N LYS A 20 5.97 20.33 -13.74
CA LYS A 20 6.35 19.17 -12.92
C LYS A 20 5.09 18.48 -12.43
N ALA A 21 4.69 17.38 -13.07
CA ALA A 21 3.55 16.57 -12.65
C ALA A 21 3.74 16.12 -11.19
N ALA A 22 2.71 16.31 -10.36
CA ALA A 22 2.69 15.84 -8.99
C ALA A 22 2.79 14.30 -8.96
N PRO A 23 3.36 13.70 -7.89
CA PRO A 23 3.39 12.25 -7.74
C PRO A 23 1.96 11.70 -7.75
N GLN A 24 1.63 10.90 -8.76
CA GLN A 24 0.30 10.30 -8.89
C GLN A 24 0.21 9.10 -7.95
N ALA A 25 -0.65 9.21 -6.92
CA ALA A 25 -1.07 8.04 -6.15
C ALA A 25 -1.94 7.15 -7.03
N ALA A 26 -1.76 5.83 -6.94
CA ALA A 26 -2.67 4.91 -7.60
C ALA A 26 -4.06 5.00 -6.98
N SER A 27 -5.09 4.71 -7.77
CA SER A 27 -6.47 4.66 -7.28
C SER A 27 -6.60 3.64 -6.16
N GLU A 28 -7.43 3.97 -5.17
CA GLU A 28 -7.79 3.05 -4.10
C GLU A 28 -8.49 1.81 -4.64
N THR A 29 -8.10 0.64 -4.14
CA THR A 29 -8.65 -0.68 -4.48
C THR A 29 -9.40 -1.22 -3.27
N LYS A 30 -10.64 -1.66 -3.47
CA LYS A 30 -11.44 -2.33 -2.43
C LYS A 30 -10.91 -3.74 -2.21
N ILE A 31 -10.71 -4.13 -0.95
CA ILE A 31 -10.30 -5.49 -0.58
C ILE A 31 -11.55 -6.34 -0.33
N ALA A 32 -11.57 -7.53 -0.91
CA ALA A 32 -12.61 -8.52 -0.66
C ALA A 32 -12.46 -9.11 0.75
N LEU A 33 -13.59 -9.41 1.39
CA LEU A 33 -13.61 -10.05 2.73
C LEU A 33 -13.17 -11.52 2.70
N LYS A 34 -13.17 -12.11 1.51
CA LYS A 34 -12.77 -13.49 1.29
C LYS A 34 -12.15 -13.64 -0.09
N GLY A 35 -11.06 -14.39 -0.17
CA GLY A 35 -10.36 -14.70 -1.41
C GLY A 35 -9.10 -13.86 -1.56
N VAL A 36 -8.74 -13.56 -2.80
CA VAL A 36 -7.50 -12.82 -3.14
C VAL A 36 -7.87 -11.50 -3.80
N THR A 37 -7.30 -10.40 -3.30
CA THR A 37 -7.38 -9.07 -3.94
C THR A 37 -6.01 -8.72 -4.52
N ASP A 38 -5.99 -8.39 -5.80
CA ASP A 38 -4.80 -7.89 -6.49
C ASP A 38 -4.80 -6.35 -6.53
N VAL A 39 -3.72 -5.75 -6.04
CA VAL A 39 -3.50 -4.30 -6.05
C VAL A 39 -2.25 -4.03 -6.87
N SER A 40 -2.36 -3.31 -7.97
CA SER A 40 -1.21 -3.05 -8.86
C SER A 40 -1.11 -1.59 -9.27
N ALA A 41 0.12 -1.10 -9.42
CA ALA A 41 0.40 0.24 -9.91
C ALA A 41 1.69 0.26 -10.74
N ALA A 42 1.75 1.17 -11.71
CA ALA A 42 2.95 1.44 -12.48
C ALA A 42 3.51 2.83 -12.11
N PHE A 43 4.78 2.89 -11.75
CA PHE A 43 5.51 4.11 -11.41
C PHE A 43 6.67 4.29 -12.39
N GLY A 44 6.41 4.98 -13.50
CA GLY A 44 7.33 5.06 -14.64
C GLY A 44 7.50 3.69 -15.29
N LYS A 45 8.71 3.15 -15.29
CA LYS A 45 9.01 1.80 -15.80
C LYS A 45 8.87 0.70 -14.75
N THR A 46 8.57 1.07 -13.50
CA THR A 46 8.50 0.09 -12.40
C THR A 46 7.07 -0.37 -12.22
N GLN A 47 6.85 -1.68 -12.28
CA GLN A 47 5.56 -2.30 -11.94
C GLN A 47 5.61 -2.78 -10.50
N VAL A 48 4.57 -2.47 -9.72
CA VAL A 48 4.41 -2.94 -8.35
C VAL A 48 3.07 -3.66 -8.27
N SER A 49 3.07 -4.85 -7.69
CA SER A 49 1.85 -5.61 -7.40
C SER A 49 1.87 -6.15 -5.98
N VAL A 50 0.69 -6.20 -5.38
CA VAL A 50 0.45 -6.77 -4.06
C VAL A 50 -0.75 -7.69 -4.14
N LYS A 51 -0.61 -8.93 -3.65
CA LYS A 51 -1.73 -9.86 -3.48
C LYS A 51 -2.07 -9.93 -2.00
N ILE A 52 -3.34 -9.77 -1.66
CA ILE A 52 -3.83 -9.83 -0.27
C ILE A 52 -4.86 -10.95 -0.19
N THR A 53 -4.60 -11.94 0.65
CA THR A 53 -5.50 -13.08 0.87
C THR A 53 -6.24 -12.91 2.18
N THR A 54 -7.56 -13.04 2.14
CA THR A 54 -8.46 -12.91 3.29
C THR A 54 -9.41 -14.10 3.37
N HIS A 55 -9.93 -14.35 4.56
CA HIS A 55 -11.08 -15.24 4.77
C HIS A 55 -12.01 -14.65 5.82
N GLU A 56 -13.26 -15.10 5.81
CA GLU A 56 -14.23 -14.74 6.84
C GLU A 56 -14.20 -15.73 7.99
N VAL A 57 -14.28 -15.20 9.21
CA VAL A 57 -14.42 -15.93 10.46
C VAL A 57 -15.64 -15.42 11.17
N ASP A 58 -16.57 -16.33 11.44
CA ASP A 58 -17.68 -16.03 12.34
C ASP A 58 -17.15 -15.96 13.79
N ILE A 59 -17.25 -14.78 14.38
CA ILE A 59 -16.87 -14.50 15.77
C ILE A 59 -18.09 -14.36 16.67
N GLY A 60 -19.29 -14.70 16.17
CA GLY A 60 -20.56 -14.52 16.85
C GLY A 60 -20.92 -13.05 17.03
N LYS A 61 -22.11 -12.82 17.57
CA LYS A 61 -22.58 -11.50 18.04
C LYS A 61 -22.34 -11.35 19.53
N PRO A 62 -22.31 -10.12 20.07
CA PRO A 62 -22.24 -9.89 21.52
C PRO A 62 -23.36 -10.59 22.32
N SER A 63 -24.50 -10.90 21.67
CA SER A 63 -25.62 -11.62 22.26
C SER A 63 -25.46 -13.14 22.29
N ASP A 64 -24.51 -13.68 21.52
CA ASP A 64 -24.39 -15.11 21.29
C ASP A 64 -23.52 -15.77 22.39
N PRO A 65 -23.66 -17.08 22.64
CA PRO A 65 -22.68 -17.82 23.43
C PRO A 65 -21.27 -17.63 22.86
N ARG A 66 -20.27 -17.58 23.74
CA ARG A 66 -18.86 -17.36 23.34
C ARG A 66 -18.46 -18.32 22.21
N PRO A 67 -17.96 -17.80 21.07
CA PRO A 67 -17.58 -18.64 19.94
C PRO A 67 -16.39 -19.54 20.28
N GLU A 68 -16.29 -20.69 19.61
CA GLU A 68 -15.16 -21.62 19.78
C GLU A 68 -13.82 -21.02 19.29
N LYS A 69 -13.88 -20.12 18.31
CA LYS A 69 -12.71 -19.45 17.74
C LYS A 69 -12.71 -17.98 18.09
N ILE A 70 -11.64 -17.52 18.72
CA ILE A 70 -11.37 -16.12 18.99
C ILE A 70 -10.04 -15.78 18.36
N LEU A 71 -10.05 -14.84 17.41
CA LEU A 71 -8.85 -14.27 16.83
C LEU A 71 -8.60 -12.91 17.47
N SER A 72 -7.40 -12.70 17.99
CA SER A 72 -7.03 -11.43 18.63
C SER A 72 -7.04 -10.23 17.68
N SER A 73 -6.99 -10.47 16.37
CA SER A 73 -7.10 -9.44 15.34
C SER A 73 -8.54 -9.01 15.07
N CYS A 74 -9.55 -9.75 15.55
CA CYS A 74 -10.95 -9.47 15.32
C CYS A 74 -11.55 -8.69 16.50
N THR A 75 -11.83 -7.40 16.30
CA THR A 75 -12.29 -6.47 17.35
C THR A 75 -13.80 -6.23 17.37
N PHE A 76 -14.59 -7.11 16.74
CA PHE A 76 -16.04 -6.91 16.50
C PHE A 76 -16.39 -5.67 15.66
N SER A 77 -15.41 -5.05 15.00
CA SER A 77 -15.63 -4.02 13.97
C SER A 77 -16.48 -4.52 12.79
N ARG A 78 -16.51 -5.84 12.59
CA ARG A 78 -17.36 -6.51 11.62
C ARG A 78 -17.68 -7.93 12.09
N ILE A 79 -18.88 -8.39 11.73
CA ILE A 79 -19.31 -9.78 11.88
C ILE A 79 -19.92 -10.22 10.54
N PRO A 80 -19.36 -11.21 9.82
CA PRO A 80 -18.14 -11.95 10.16
C PRO A 80 -16.88 -11.07 10.07
N CYS A 81 -15.86 -11.42 10.86
CA CYS A 81 -14.54 -10.78 10.80
C CYS A 81 -13.76 -11.28 9.57
N SER A 82 -12.92 -10.43 8.98
CA SER A 82 -12.09 -10.76 7.81
C SER A 82 -10.58 -10.58 8.10
N PRO A 83 -9.90 -11.52 8.78
CA PRO A 83 -8.45 -11.50 8.92
C PRO A 83 -7.70 -11.60 7.58
N VAL A 84 -6.48 -11.04 7.54
CA VAL A 84 -5.54 -11.23 6.43
C VAL A 84 -4.66 -12.45 6.67
N ASP A 85 -4.77 -13.45 5.81
CA ASP A 85 -4.01 -14.71 5.91
C ASP A 85 -2.60 -14.61 5.37
N TYR A 86 -2.46 -13.85 4.28
CA TYR A 86 -1.26 -13.83 3.50
C TYR A 86 -1.15 -12.57 2.66
N MET A 87 0.09 -12.12 2.44
CA MET A 87 0.40 -10.96 1.62
C MET A 87 1.66 -11.24 0.79
N GLU A 88 1.54 -11.04 -0.51
CA GLU A 88 2.67 -11.06 -1.45
C GLU A 88 2.91 -9.65 -1.96
N ILE A 89 4.18 -9.24 -2.05
CA ILE A 89 4.57 -7.97 -2.67
C ILE A 89 5.59 -8.29 -3.75
N SER A 90 5.40 -7.75 -4.95
CA SER A 90 6.34 -7.88 -6.06
C SER A 90 6.69 -6.54 -6.69
N VAL A 91 7.96 -6.38 -7.06
CA VAL A 91 8.48 -5.22 -7.81
C VAL A 91 9.11 -5.73 -9.10
N ASN A 92 8.60 -5.30 -10.26
CA ASN A 92 9.00 -5.81 -11.58
C ASN A 92 8.95 -7.34 -11.67
N ASN A 93 7.89 -7.95 -11.14
CA ASN A 93 7.70 -9.41 -11.04
C ASN A 93 8.71 -10.14 -10.14
N ASN A 94 9.57 -9.42 -9.41
CA ASN A 94 10.41 -10.01 -8.38
C ASN A 94 9.65 -9.99 -7.04
N ALA A 95 9.27 -11.17 -6.56
CA ALA A 95 8.61 -11.33 -5.28
C ALA A 95 9.58 -10.98 -4.13
N LEU A 96 9.12 -10.14 -3.21
CA LEU A 96 9.84 -9.77 -2.01
C LEU A 96 9.52 -10.76 -0.88
N PHE A 97 10.47 -10.98 0.01
CA PHE A 97 10.16 -11.61 1.30
C PHE A 97 9.29 -10.67 2.15
N VAL A 98 8.09 -11.13 2.52
CA VAL A 98 7.15 -10.42 3.38
C VAL A 98 7.04 -11.16 4.71
N ALA A 99 7.61 -10.59 5.78
CA ALA A 99 7.53 -11.19 7.10
C ALA A 99 6.07 -11.28 7.59
N ARG A 100 5.71 -12.35 8.29
CA ARG A 100 4.35 -12.56 8.81
C ARG A 100 3.83 -11.41 9.68
N SER A 101 4.72 -10.74 10.43
CA SER A 101 4.39 -9.54 11.23
C SER A 101 3.97 -8.32 10.41
N VAL A 102 4.06 -8.37 9.08
CA VAL A 102 3.56 -7.31 8.19
C VAL A 102 2.02 -7.33 8.16
N TYR A 103 1.41 -8.52 8.23
CA TYR A 103 -0.02 -8.69 7.95
C TYR A 103 -0.81 -9.53 8.99
N ALA A 104 -0.16 -10.32 9.85
CA ALA A 104 -0.86 -11.31 10.68
C ALA A 104 -1.74 -10.74 11.80
N ASP A 105 -1.60 -9.46 12.12
CA ASP A 105 -2.43 -8.73 13.08
C ASP A 105 -3.53 -7.89 12.38
N LEU A 106 -3.65 -7.99 11.05
CA LEU A 106 -4.63 -7.23 10.29
C LEU A 106 -5.94 -8.01 10.15
N ALA A 107 -7.05 -7.31 10.36
CA ALA A 107 -8.39 -7.78 10.05
C ALA A 107 -9.29 -6.64 9.59
N ASP A 108 -10.36 -6.98 8.88
CA ASP A 108 -11.35 -6.03 8.35
C ASP A 108 -10.72 -4.93 7.50
N VAL A 109 -9.68 -5.27 6.73
CA VAL A 109 -9.06 -4.35 5.78
C VAL A 109 -10.01 -4.15 4.60
N GLY A 110 -10.51 -2.93 4.43
CA GLY A 110 -11.49 -2.61 3.39
C GLY A 110 -10.89 -2.01 2.13
N VAL A 111 -9.74 -1.34 2.25
CA VAL A 111 -9.13 -0.59 1.13
C VAL A 111 -7.61 -0.70 1.13
N ALA A 112 -7.04 -0.65 -0.07
CA ALA A 112 -5.61 -0.61 -0.31
C ALA A 112 -5.26 0.43 -1.38
N SER A 113 -4.11 1.09 -1.24
CA SER A 113 -3.55 1.93 -2.30
C SER A 113 -2.03 1.81 -2.35
N LEU A 114 -1.48 2.02 -3.54
CA LEU A 114 -0.05 2.06 -3.78
C LEU A 114 0.37 3.48 -4.16
N ARG A 115 1.49 3.94 -3.61
CA ARG A 115 2.11 5.20 -4.01
C ARG A 115 3.63 5.10 -4.03
N GLN A 116 4.25 5.91 -4.86
CA GLN A 116 5.70 6.11 -4.81
C GLN A 116 6.03 7.24 -3.84
N LYS A 117 6.79 6.94 -2.79
CA LYS A 117 7.23 7.95 -1.81
C LYS A 117 8.42 8.75 -2.32
N LYS A 118 9.36 8.06 -2.98
CA LYS A 118 10.50 8.63 -3.71
C LYS A 118 10.99 7.60 -4.73
N LYS A 119 11.91 7.98 -5.61
CA LYS A 119 12.49 7.06 -6.60
C LYS A 119 12.99 5.79 -5.92
N GLY A 120 12.51 4.63 -6.36
CA GLY A 120 12.86 3.32 -5.82
C GLY A 120 12.21 2.95 -4.47
N GLN A 121 11.33 3.78 -3.90
CA GLN A 121 10.65 3.49 -2.65
C GLN A 121 9.14 3.63 -2.79
N PHE A 122 8.44 2.56 -2.42
CA PHE A 122 7.00 2.41 -2.54
C PHE A 122 6.36 2.29 -1.17
N VAL A 123 5.08 2.66 -1.09
CA VAL A 123 4.26 2.51 0.11
C VAL A 123 2.95 1.87 -0.31
N LEU A 124 2.63 0.75 0.34
CA LEU A 124 1.29 0.17 0.38
C LEU A 124 0.59 0.75 1.61
N THR A 125 -0.53 1.43 1.39
CA THR A 125 -1.40 1.93 2.45
C THR A 125 -2.64 1.05 2.51
N LEU A 126 -2.94 0.52 3.69
CA LEU A 126 -4.11 -0.31 3.98
C LEU A 126 -4.99 0.39 5.01
N GLY A 127 -6.30 0.46 4.74
CA GLY A 127 -7.30 0.98 5.68
C GLY A 127 -8.18 -0.15 6.19
N GLY A 128 -8.31 -0.28 7.51
CA GLY A 128 -9.11 -1.33 8.14
C GLY A 128 -9.81 -0.87 9.42
N GLY A 129 -10.59 -1.79 9.98
CA GLY A 129 -11.45 -1.54 11.15
C GLY A 129 -12.66 -0.66 10.82
N ASP A 130 -13.42 -0.31 11.84
CA ASP A 130 -14.57 0.59 11.76
C ASP A 130 -14.52 1.63 12.90
N ALA A 131 -15.18 2.77 12.71
CA ALA A 131 -15.36 3.80 13.74
C ALA A 131 -14.12 4.01 14.66
N SER A 132 -14.25 3.68 15.96
CA SER A 132 -13.21 3.83 16.99
C SER A 132 -12.02 2.87 16.81
N GLU A 133 -12.25 1.71 16.22
CA GLU A 133 -11.20 0.72 15.93
C GLU A 133 -10.59 0.90 14.53
N SER A 134 -10.91 2.00 13.83
CA SER A 134 -10.37 2.26 12.50
C SER A 134 -8.89 2.59 12.54
N TYR A 135 -8.13 2.00 11.62
CA TYR A 135 -6.68 2.13 11.56
C TYR A 135 -6.17 2.23 10.13
N THR A 136 -4.94 2.75 10.01
CA THR A 136 -4.19 2.79 8.75
C THR A 136 -2.85 2.10 8.94
N VAL A 137 -2.50 1.21 8.02
CA VAL A 137 -1.18 0.58 7.97
C VAL A 137 -0.44 1.06 6.74
N GLU A 138 0.79 1.55 6.93
CA GLU A 138 1.71 1.83 5.83
C GLU A 138 2.86 0.82 5.83
N VAL A 139 2.97 0.05 4.74
CA VAL A 139 4.10 -0.84 4.47
C VAL A 139 5.01 -0.17 3.46
N THR A 140 6.19 0.27 3.90
CA THR A 140 7.23 0.84 3.04
C THR A 140 8.17 -0.24 2.56
N PHE A 141 8.45 -0.28 1.26
CA PHE A 141 9.34 -1.28 0.64
C PHE A 141 10.08 -0.69 -0.56
N ASP A 142 11.11 -1.40 -1.00
CA ASP A 142 11.85 -1.14 -2.24
C ASP A 142 11.95 -2.43 -3.08
N GLU A 143 12.78 -2.42 -4.11
CA GLU A 143 12.98 -3.58 -5.00
C GLU A 143 13.63 -4.80 -4.32
N ASN A 144 14.18 -4.64 -3.11
CA ASN A 144 14.93 -5.70 -2.43
C ASN A 144 14.19 -6.25 -1.21
N LEU A 145 13.49 -5.41 -0.43
CA LEU A 145 12.75 -5.86 0.74
C LEU A 145 11.66 -4.90 1.21
N VAL A 146 10.76 -5.45 2.04
CA VAL A 146 9.96 -4.66 2.98
C VAL A 146 10.89 -4.02 4.01
N ARG A 147 10.77 -2.70 4.20
CA ARG A 147 11.64 -1.89 5.07
C ARG A 147 10.98 -1.53 6.39
N GLN A 148 9.69 -1.17 6.35
CA GLN A 148 9.00 -0.67 7.53
C GLN A 148 7.51 -0.96 7.45
N ARG A 149 6.89 -1.27 8.59
CA ARG A 149 5.45 -1.21 8.81
C ARG A 149 5.17 -0.11 9.85
N THR A 150 4.20 0.75 9.56
CA THR A 150 3.66 1.73 10.52
C THR A 150 2.17 1.47 10.68
N LEU A 151 1.71 1.26 11.91
CA LEU A 151 0.28 1.19 12.25
C LEU A 151 -0.12 2.50 12.93
N MET A 152 -1.19 3.11 12.45
CA MET A 152 -1.73 4.38 12.95
C MET A 152 -3.20 4.20 13.35
N SER A 153 -3.58 4.73 14.51
CA SER A 153 -5.00 4.87 14.87
C SER A 153 -5.59 6.04 14.08
N ASN A 154 -6.70 5.79 13.39
CA ASN A 154 -7.38 6.86 12.66
C ASN A 154 -8.19 7.76 13.62
N GLU A 155 -8.58 7.27 14.79
CA GLU A 155 -9.24 8.07 15.82
C GLU A 155 -8.24 9.01 16.49
N ALA A 156 -7.15 8.46 17.06
CA ALA A 156 -6.16 9.24 17.81
C ALA A 156 -5.15 9.98 16.92
N LYS A 157 -5.16 9.73 15.60
CA LYS A 157 -4.23 10.31 14.61
C LYS A 157 -2.75 10.13 14.98
N GLN A 158 -2.42 9.04 15.66
CA GLN A 158 -1.08 8.77 16.17
C GLN A 158 -0.56 7.42 15.70
N VAL A 159 0.78 7.32 15.62
CA VAL A 159 1.46 6.06 15.35
C VAL A 159 1.39 5.19 16.60
N MET A 160 0.74 4.03 16.48
CA MET A 160 0.62 3.03 17.54
C MET A 160 1.81 2.07 17.54
N GLN A 161 2.27 1.69 16.36
CA GLN A 161 3.38 0.76 16.19
C GLN A 161 4.22 1.13 14.99
N ARG A 162 5.53 0.95 15.12
CA ARG A 162 6.48 0.97 14.02
C ARG A 162 7.40 -0.24 14.11
N THR A 163 7.50 -0.98 13.02
CA THR A 163 8.38 -2.14 12.90
C THR A 163 9.31 -1.94 11.72
N THR A 164 10.61 -2.07 11.94
CA THR A 164 11.65 -1.97 10.89
C THR A 164 12.18 -3.36 10.58
N TYR A 165 12.34 -3.64 9.29
CA TYR A 165 12.81 -4.92 8.78
C TYR A 165 14.19 -4.75 8.16
N PHE A 166 15.04 -5.74 8.37
CA PHE A 166 16.41 -5.79 7.88
C PHE A 166 16.56 -6.98 6.94
N ALA A 167 17.47 -6.87 5.98
CA ALA A 167 17.84 -8.03 5.17
C ALA A 167 18.37 -9.12 6.10
N SER A 168 17.97 -10.38 5.87
CA SER A 168 18.63 -11.49 6.54
C SER A 168 20.10 -11.42 6.16
N GLN A 169 20.99 -11.34 7.16
CA GLN A 169 22.38 -11.65 6.91
C GLN A 169 22.40 -13.10 6.43
N SER A 170 22.97 -13.36 5.26
CA SER A 170 23.32 -14.74 4.94
C SER A 170 24.21 -15.20 6.09
N MET A 171 23.80 -16.25 6.79
CA MET A 171 24.77 -17.03 7.53
C MET A 171 25.59 -17.73 6.46
N ASP A 172 26.60 -17.02 5.96
CA ASP A 172 27.65 -17.63 5.13
C ASP A 172 28.20 -18.81 5.94
N LYS A 173 27.94 -20.01 5.43
CA LYS A 173 28.42 -21.28 6.00
C LYS A 173 29.88 -21.49 5.64
#